data_AF-A0A6P0YTH9-F1
#
_entry.id   AF-A0A6P0YTH9-F1
#
_cell.length_a   1.000
_cell.length_b   1.000
_cell.length_c   1.000
_cell.angle_alpha   90.00
_cell.angle_beta   90.00
_cell.angle_gamma   90.00
#
_symmetry.space_group_name_H-M   'P 1'
#
loop_
_entity.id
_entity.type
_entity.pdbx_description
1 polymer ?
#
loop_
_entity_poly.entity_id
_entity_poly.type
_entity_poly.pdbx_seq_one_letter_code
_entity_poly.pdbx_strand_id
1 'polypeptide(L)' 'VELLSFIEVIEAAMGKKAQKKLKPMQPGDVPITYADVDDLIESVNFSPSTSLEVGIGHFVDWYKEYFKYEILR' A
#
# COMPACT_ATOMS: atom_id res chain seq x y z
N VAL A 1 4.41 -2.72 8.24
CA VAL A 1 4.00 -3.58 7.09
C VAL A 1 5.25 -3.91 6.31
N GLU A 2 5.47 -5.17 5.97
CA GLU A 2 6.61 -5.60 5.15
C GLU A 2 6.39 -5.28 3.67
N LEU A 3 7.47 -4.93 2.96
CA LEU A 3 7.42 -4.56 1.53
C LEU A 3 6.81 -5.66 0.65
N LEU A 4 7.16 -6.92 0.90
CA LEU A 4 6.67 -8.04 0.09
C LEU A 4 5.16 -8.25 0.27
N SER A 5 4.66 -8.17 1.51
CA SER A 5 3.23 -8.26 1.79
C SER A 5 2.46 -7.11 1.16
N PHE A 6 3.02 -5.89 1.17
CA PHE A 6 2.43 -4.74 0.48
C PHE A 6 2.28 -4.99 -1.03
N ILE A 7 3.32 -5.54 -1.68
CA ILE A 7 3.29 -5.90 -3.10
C ILE A 7 2.25 -6.99 -3.38
N GLU A 8 2.13 -8.00 -2.51
CA GLU A 8 1.15 -9.08 -2.65
C GLU A 8 -0.30 -8.57 -2.63
N VAL A 9 -0.61 -7.60 -1.77
CA VAL A 9 -1.93 -6.96 -1.73
C VAL A 9 -2.23 -6.23 -3.05
N ILE A 10 -1.24 -5.53 -3.63
CA ILE A 10 -1.38 -4.89 -4.95
C ILE A 10 -1.58 -5.94 -6.05
N GLU A 11 -0.80 -7.02 -6.05
CA GLU A 11 -0.93 -8.11 -7.03
C GLU A 11 -2.33 -8.72 -7.00
N ALA A 12 -2.90 -8.90 -5.80
CA ALA A 12 -4.26 -9.39 -5.61
C ALA A 12 -5.30 -8.40 -6.14
N ALA A 13 -5.20 -7.11 -5.80
CA ALA A 13 -6.12 -6.07 -6.27
C ALA A 13 -6.06 -5.84 -7.80
N MET A 14 -4.89 -6.04 -8.40
CA MET A 14 -4.68 -5.96 -9.85
C MET A 14 -5.02 -7.26 -10.58
N GLY A 15 -5.15 -8.38 -9.87
CA GLY A 15 -5.32 -9.71 -10.47
C GLY A 15 -4.13 -10.16 -11.30
N LYS A 16 -2.91 -9.64 -11.04
CA LYS A 16 -1.71 -9.88 -11.85
C LYS A 16 -0.46 -9.95 -10.98
N LYS A 17 0.41 -10.91 -11.26
CA LYS A 17 1.73 -11.01 -10.60
C LYS A 17 2.71 -9.99 -11.16
N ALA A 18 3.43 -9.32 -10.25
CA ALA A 18 4.45 -8.36 -10.60
C ALA A 18 5.74 -9.07 -11.00
N GLN A 19 6.42 -8.56 -12.03
CA GLN A 19 7.78 -8.96 -12.34
C GLN A 19 8.74 -8.20 -11.41
N LYS A 20 9.08 -8.81 -10.28
CA LYS A 20 9.89 -8.19 -9.23
C LYS A 20 11.37 -8.17 -9.64
N LYS A 21 11.95 -6.98 -9.70
CA LYS A 21 13.40 -6.78 -9.86
C LYS A 21 13.97 -6.25 -8.55
N LEU A 22 14.37 -7.15 -7.65
CA LEU A 22 14.94 -6.78 -6.36
C LEU A 22 16.23 -5.98 -6.56
N LYS A 23 16.33 -4.87 -5.83
CA LYS A 23 17.49 -3.98 -5.84
C LYS A 23 18.09 -3.94 -4.42
N PRO A 24 19.38 -3.58 -4.28
CA PRO A 24 19.94 -3.26 -2.98
C PRO A 24 19.16 -2.11 -2.31
N MET A 25 19.30 -2.00 -0.99
CA MET A 25 18.76 -0.87 -0.23
C MET A 25 19.24 0.45 -0.84
N GLN A 26 18.32 1.39 -1.05
CA GLN A 26 18.65 2.67 -1.68
C GLN A 26 19.23 3.63 -0.63
N PRO A 27 20.09 4.57 -1.04
CA PRO A 27 20.56 5.62 -0.13
C PRO A 27 19.38 6.48 0.33
N GLY A 28 19.00 6.35 1.60
CA GLY A 28 17.83 7.03 2.19
C GLY A 28 16.75 6.09 2.72
N ASP A 29 16.79 4.81 2.36
CA ASP A 29 15.94 3.81 2.98
C ASP A 29 16.38 3.59 4.43
N VAL A 30 15.40 3.51 5.33
CA VAL A 30 15.59 3.04 6.69
C VAL A 30 14.96 1.65 6.82
N PRO A 31 15.57 0.70 7.57
CA PRO A 31 15.07 -0.66 7.65
C PRO A 31 13.63 -0.77 8.15
N ILE A 32 13.26 0.07 9.13
CA ILE A 32 11.93 0.10 9.75
C ILE A 32 11.61 1.54 10.14
N THR A 33 10.37 1.96 9.91
CA THR A 33 9.84 3.26 10.31
C THR A 33 8.35 3.09 10.64
N TYR A 34 7.92 3.69 11.74
CA TYR A 34 6.52 3.78 12.13
C TYR A 34 6.32 5.06 12.94
N ALA A 35 5.11 5.60 12.91
CA ALA A 35 4.72 6.71 13.77
C ALA A 35 4.22 6.14 15.10
N ASP A 36 4.73 6.65 16.21
CA ASP A 36 4.06 6.56 17.49
C ASP A 36 2.93 7.60 17.50
N VAL A 37 1.70 7.16 17.79
CA VAL A 37 0.48 7.96 17.67
C VAL A 37 -0.38 7.94 18.93
N ASP A 38 0.13 7.37 20.04
CA ASP A 38 -0.64 7.19 21.26
C ASP A 38 -1.14 8.55 21.81
N ASP A 39 -0.26 9.53 21.93
CA ASP A 39 -0.60 10.90 22.37
C ASP A 39 -1.64 11.58 21.46
N LEU A 40 -1.56 11.34 20.15
CA LEU A 40 -2.50 11.90 19.19
C LEU A 40 -3.88 11.27 19.38
N ILE A 41 -3.94 9.94 19.48
CA ILE A 41 -5.20 9.22 19.69
C ILE A 41 -5.89 9.70 20.97
N GLU A 42 -5.15 9.87 22.07
CA GLU A 42 -5.71 10.39 23.33
C GLU A 42 -6.27 11.81 23.20
N SER A 43 -5.56 12.69 22.47
CA SER A 43 -5.94 14.10 22.35
C SER A 43 -7.10 14.36 21.39
N VAL A 44 -7.22 13.60 20.30
CA VAL A 44 -8.24 13.83 19.26
C VAL A 44 -9.33 12.75 19.20
N ASN A 45 -9.21 11.68 19.98
CA ASN A 45 -10.11 10.53 20.01
C ASN A 45 -10.40 9.96 18.61
N PHE A 46 -9.37 9.94 17.76
CA PHE A 46 -9.44 9.45 16.39
C PHE A 46 -8.32 8.42 16.17
N SER A 47 -8.70 7.26 15.63
CA SER A 47 -7.77 6.20 15.25
C SER A 47 -8.11 5.70 13.85
N PRO A 48 -7.18 5.77 12.88
CA PRO A 48 -7.41 5.26 11.54
C PRO A 48 -7.53 3.74 11.56
N SER A 49 -8.62 3.22 10.97
CA SER A 49 -8.97 1.79 10.99
C SER A 49 -9.01 1.13 9.61
N THR A 50 -8.64 1.88 8.56
CA THR A 50 -8.60 1.35 7.19
C THR A 50 -7.52 0.28 7.07
N SER A 51 -7.92 -0.95 6.71
CA SER A 51 -6.96 -2.02 6.45
C SER A 51 -6.18 -1.75 5.16
N LEU A 52 -5.04 -2.42 5.02
CA LEU A 52 -4.20 -2.28 3.84
C LEU A 52 -4.93 -2.73 2.57
N GLU A 53 -5.67 -3.83 2.65
CA GLU A 53 -6.44 -4.41 1.56
C GLU A 53 -7.52 -3.44 1.06
N VAL A 54 -8.22 -2.79 1.99
CA VAL A 54 -9.24 -1.79 1.66
C VAL A 54 -8.60 -0.56 1.02
N GLY A 55 -7.55 -0.01 1.63
CA GLY A 55 -6.87 1.19 1.13
C GLY A 55 -6.24 0.99 -0.26
N ILE A 56 -5.55 -0.13 -0.46
CA ILE A 56 -4.95 -0.49 -1.75
C ILE A 56 -6.02 -0.81 -2.79
N GLY A 57 -7.13 -1.47 -2.41
CA GLY A 57 -8.27 -1.70 -3.29
C GLY A 57 -8.80 -0.39 -3.86
N HIS A 58 -9.13 0.57 -2.99
CA HIS A 58 -9.59 1.90 -3.41
C HIS A 58 -8.58 2.63 -4.30
N PHE A 59 -7.29 2.54 -3.98
CA PHE A 59 -6.23 3.13 -4.80
C PHE A 59 -6.16 2.51 -6.19
N VAL A 60 -6.25 1.18 -6.29
CA VAL A 60 -6.23 0.46 -7.56
C VAL A 60 -7.45 0.79 -8.41
N ASP A 61 -8.63 0.92 -7.81
CA ASP A 61 -9.84 1.30 -8.52
C ASP A 61 -9.73 2.71 -9.09
N TRP A 62 -9.28 3.67 -8.28
CA TRP A 62 -8.98 5.03 -8.73
C TRP A 62 -7.94 5.03 -9.86
N TYR A 63 -6.86 4.24 -9.73
CA TYR A 63 -5.80 4.16 -10.75
C TYR A 63 -6.36 3.64 -12.08
N LYS A 64 -7.17 2.58 -12.05
CA LYS A 64 -7.80 2.00 -13.24
C LYS A 64 -8.71 3.02 -13.93
N GLU A 65 -9.53 3.74 -13.16
CA GLU A 65 -10.41 4.78 -13.69
C GLU A 65 -9.59 5.92 -14.32
N TYR A 66 -8.62 6.45 -13.58
CA TYR A 66 -7.81 7.59 -14.01
C TYR A 66 -7.05 7.32 -15.30
N PHE A 67 -6.44 6.14 -15.44
CA PHE A 67 -5.68 5.75 -16.62
C PHE A 67 -6.53 5.08 -17.70
N LYS A 68 -7.86 4.98 -17.54
CA LYS A 68 -8.76 4.26 -18.45
C LYS A 68 -8.22 2.86 -18.75
N TYR A 69 -7.85 2.14 -17.69
CA TYR A 69 -7.28 0.81 -17.81
C TYR A 69 -8.32 -0.16 -18.37
N GLU A 70 -8.29 -0.37 -19.69
CA GLU A 70 -9.07 -1.40 -20.35
C GLU A 70 -8.44 -2.76 -20.06
N ILE A 71 -9.19 -3.63 -19.38
CA ILE A 71 -8.83 -5.04 -19.31
C ILE A 71 -9.03 -5.59 -20.73
N LEU A 72 -7.95 -5.66 -21.51
CA LEU A 72 -7.88 -6.55 -22.67
C LEU A 72 -8.13 -7.97 -22.13
N ARG A 73 -9.39 -8.42 -22.19
CA ARG A 73 -9.79 -9.80 -21.94
C ARG A 73 -9.46 -10.66 -23.15
#